data_AF-A0A9D9EKY3-F1
#
_entry.id   AF-A0A9D9EKY3-F1
#
_cell.length_a   1.000
_cell.length_b   1.000
_cell.length_c   1.000
_cell.angle_alpha   90.00
_cell.angle_beta   90.00
_cell.angle_gamma   90.00
#
_symmetry.space_group_name_H-M   'P 1'
#
loop_
_entity.id
_entity.type
_entity.pdbx_description
1 polymer ?
#
loop_
_entity_poly.entity_id
_entity_poly.type
_entity_poly.pdbx_seq_one_letter_code
_entity_poly.pdbx_strand_id
1 'polypeptide(L)'
;MRTRTLVLLILTVGILAAAVVFVFFFRQEPQDAEQNAVPPGISIPRAASGEEADAYAGGSGFQESERILPAFSLEADETFIQAVNADINGDGTYDQLCALRRTGESGIRIVCAIQNPVTTEYVRLPPAETSVTQAHTLLMYLADVTGEQKNALVYSGMNAENLQVLGIFAIEQDRNAPAQNGFSLREILRVSSDGAISVEETRRSDAYNLGLSAGESFPVISYSSVPGGAGEEAGQIRRTYNWDPASGVYVLTDERQIPARNTVSAVLQRLREGGQNAFSAFLKGVWLHNSGGPRVSFDLESGEIIFLDGATEEVFRCENISVRRYGVYLVTRNSLISNIRRLIDIEITGTDELRLRATDDVRLKIGVGSVWDGAYRRMQNTTEAAAENPAERAAALLEEHTASWEDASGRFYSFAGGQLTVSGAADAGPWKYIIYLMHGQPVMQMQTESGESRFYLLLLPEGGNSGQSGAERIMLREIHPSAGGFKASNVPETVLFPR
;
A
#
# COMPACT_ATOMS: atom_id res chain seq x y z
N MET A 1 63.81 44.84 -19.26
CA MET A 1 63.35 43.75 -20.16
C MET A 1 62.75 42.56 -19.40
N ARG A 2 63.37 42.04 -18.33
CA ARG A 2 62.92 40.82 -17.62
C ARG A 2 61.49 40.87 -17.02
N THR A 3 61.03 42.02 -16.54
CA THR A 3 59.71 42.13 -15.88
C THR A 3 58.55 42.09 -16.87
N ARG A 4 58.74 42.60 -18.10
CA ARG A 4 57.72 42.55 -19.15
C ARG A 4 57.55 41.13 -19.72
N THR A 5 58.64 40.36 -19.81
CA THR A 5 58.58 38.96 -20.23
C THR A 5 57.89 38.06 -19.21
N LEU A 6 58.05 38.33 -17.91
CA LEU A 6 57.40 37.56 -16.86
C LEU A 6 55.88 37.78 -16.84
N VAL A 7 55.43 39.03 -17.00
CA VAL A 7 53.99 39.37 -17.06
C VAL A 7 53.32 38.76 -18.29
N LEU A 8 54.01 38.78 -19.44
CA LEU A 8 53.51 38.13 -20.65
C LEU A 8 53.37 36.61 -20.47
N LEU A 9 54.34 35.97 -19.79
CA LEU A 9 54.31 34.53 -19.54
C LEU A 9 53.11 34.12 -18.66
N ILE A 10 52.84 34.87 -17.59
CA ILE A 10 51.72 34.60 -16.68
C ILE A 10 50.38 34.79 -17.40
N LEU A 11 50.25 35.82 -18.23
CA LEU A 11 49.06 36.04 -19.06
C LEU A 11 48.85 34.92 -20.09
N THR A 12 49.92 34.46 -20.75
CA THR A 12 49.81 33.32 -21.68
C THR A 12 49.41 32.03 -21.00
N VAL A 13 49.93 31.75 -19.79
CA VAL A 13 49.55 30.55 -19.03
C VAL A 13 48.10 30.63 -18.56
N GLY A 14 47.63 31.81 -18.11
CA GLY A 14 46.24 32.02 -17.71
C GLY A 14 45.26 31.84 -18.88
N ILE A 15 45.61 32.35 -20.07
CA ILE A 15 44.80 32.19 -21.28
C ILE A 15 44.77 30.72 -21.73
N LEU A 16 45.90 30.00 -21.62
CA LEU A 16 45.95 28.57 -21.95
C LEU A 16 45.10 27.74 -20.99
N ALA A 17 45.14 28.04 -19.69
CA ALA A 17 44.33 27.34 -18.69
C ALA A 17 42.83 27.60 -18.90
N ALA A 18 42.44 28.84 -19.20
CA ALA A 18 41.06 29.18 -19.53
C ALA A 18 40.58 28.49 -20.82
N ALA A 19 41.44 28.39 -21.84
CA ALA A 19 41.12 27.68 -23.07
C ALA A 19 40.96 26.16 -22.85
N VAL A 20 41.76 25.55 -21.96
CA VAL A 20 41.61 24.13 -21.59
C VAL A 20 40.29 23.90 -20.85
N VAL A 21 39.93 24.76 -19.89
CA VAL A 21 38.64 24.67 -19.19
C VAL A 21 37.48 24.88 -20.16
N PHE A 22 37.58 25.86 -21.07
CA PHE A 22 36.56 26.12 -22.08
C PHE A 22 36.38 24.94 -23.04
N VAL A 23 37.47 24.32 -23.51
CA VAL A 23 37.40 23.10 -24.33
C VAL A 23 36.85 21.92 -23.53
N PHE A 24 37.14 21.81 -22.23
CA PHE A 24 36.62 20.72 -21.39
C PHE A 24 35.11 20.84 -21.14
N PHE A 25 34.61 22.06 -20.94
CA PHE A 25 33.17 22.31 -20.77
C PHE A 25 32.38 22.26 -22.09
N PHE A 26 32.97 22.67 -23.22
CA PHE A 26 32.30 22.68 -24.53
C PHE A 26 32.57 21.44 -25.41
N ARG A 27 33.45 20.52 -25.00
CA ARG A 27 33.51 19.15 -25.56
C ARG A 27 32.53 18.18 -24.92
N GLN A 28 31.82 18.59 -23.86
CA GLN A 28 30.60 17.91 -23.48
C GLN A 28 29.51 18.35 -24.46
N GLU A 29 29.52 17.70 -25.63
CA GLU A 29 28.39 17.72 -26.54
C GLU A 29 27.13 17.32 -25.74
N PRO A 30 26.04 18.09 -25.80
CA PRO A 30 24.77 17.64 -25.25
C PRO A 30 24.36 16.40 -26.05
N GLN A 31 24.47 15.21 -25.44
CA GLN A 31 23.78 14.06 -25.97
C GLN A 31 22.28 14.33 -25.87
N ASP A 32 21.69 14.72 -26.99
CA ASP A 32 20.25 14.63 -27.22
C ASP A 32 19.83 13.18 -26.95
N ALA A 33 19.28 12.94 -25.77
CA ALA A 33 18.66 11.68 -25.41
C ALA A 33 17.22 11.66 -25.94
N GLU A 34 17.08 11.59 -27.26
CA GLU A 34 15.86 11.05 -27.87
C GLU A 34 16.19 9.81 -28.72
N GLN A 35 15.57 8.71 -28.30
CA GLN A 35 15.19 7.52 -29.06
C GLN A 35 16.30 6.53 -29.46
N ASN A 36 16.15 5.33 -28.88
CA ASN A 36 16.82 4.05 -29.19
C ASN A 36 18.18 3.78 -28.50
N ALA A 37 18.16 3.68 -27.16
CA ALA A 37 19.16 2.91 -26.43
C ALA A 37 18.57 1.53 -26.07
N VAL A 38 18.92 0.53 -26.87
CA VAL A 38 18.80 -0.88 -26.50
C VAL A 38 19.79 -1.11 -25.34
N PRO A 39 19.37 -1.64 -24.17
CA PRO A 39 20.28 -1.91 -23.07
C PRO A 39 21.32 -2.99 -23.47
N PRO A 40 22.55 -2.92 -22.92
CA PRO A 40 23.62 -3.85 -23.25
C PRO A 40 23.22 -5.28 -22.89
N GLY A 41 23.17 -6.14 -23.91
CA GLY A 41 22.89 -7.56 -23.75
C GLY A 41 23.95 -8.23 -22.89
N ILE A 42 23.52 -8.92 -21.84
CA ILE A 42 24.34 -9.87 -21.09
C ILE A 42 24.62 -11.05 -22.04
N SER A 43 25.89 -11.23 -22.41
CA SER A 43 26.36 -12.43 -23.10
C SER A 43 26.38 -13.60 -22.13
N ILE A 44 25.37 -14.46 -22.18
CA ILE A 44 25.39 -15.76 -21.51
C ILE A 44 26.26 -16.69 -22.37
N PRO A 45 27.30 -17.35 -21.83
CA PRO A 45 27.99 -18.39 -22.57
C PRO A 45 27.01 -19.55 -22.81
N ARG A 46 26.74 -19.80 -24.10
CA ARG A 46 25.92 -20.90 -24.62
C ARG A 46 26.53 -22.24 -24.22
N ALA A 47 25.85 -22.97 -23.35
CA ALA A 47 25.88 -24.44 -23.37
C ALA A 47 24.65 -24.92 -24.16
N ALA A 48 24.91 -25.64 -25.27
CA ALA A 48 23.92 -26.39 -26.04
C ALA A 48 23.17 -27.36 -25.12
N SER A 49 21.88 -27.70 -25.25
CA SER A 49 20.94 -27.91 -26.36
C SER A 49 19.55 -28.04 -25.68
N GLY A 50 18.42 -27.50 -26.15
CA GLY A 50 17.77 -27.68 -27.44
C GLY A 50 16.25 -27.47 -27.26
N GLU A 51 15.68 -26.73 -28.21
CA GLU A 51 14.28 -26.53 -28.61
C GLU A 51 13.33 -25.61 -27.80
N GLU A 52 12.84 -24.62 -28.55
CA GLU A 52 12.08 -23.42 -28.22
C GLU A 52 10.57 -23.64 -28.29
N ALA A 53 9.82 -22.85 -27.52
CA ALA A 53 8.59 -22.23 -28.00
C ALA A 53 8.49 -20.81 -27.43
N ASP A 54 8.58 -19.83 -28.34
CA ASP A 54 8.53 -18.39 -28.08
C ASP A 54 7.19 -17.94 -27.48
N ALA A 55 7.28 -17.10 -26.45
CA ALA A 55 6.19 -16.24 -25.98
C ALA A 55 6.68 -14.79 -25.91
N TYR A 56 6.16 -13.92 -26.79
CA TYR A 56 6.36 -12.46 -26.68
C TYR A 56 5.24 -11.83 -25.84
N ALA A 57 5.60 -11.61 -24.58
CA ALA A 57 5.40 -10.43 -23.72
C ALA A 57 4.16 -9.52 -23.85
N GLY A 58 3.57 -9.27 -22.68
CA GLY A 58 2.73 -8.09 -22.40
C GLY A 58 2.39 -7.97 -20.92
N GLY A 59 3.37 -8.11 -20.02
CA GLY A 59 3.18 -7.96 -18.57
C GLY A 59 4.34 -7.17 -17.97
N SER A 60 4.05 -5.96 -17.48
CA SER A 60 4.93 -5.19 -16.62
C SER A 60 5.36 -6.04 -15.43
N GLY A 61 6.65 -6.35 -15.36
CA GLY A 61 7.22 -7.16 -14.30
C GLY A 61 7.05 -6.49 -12.94
N PHE A 62 6.11 -6.99 -12.14
CA PHE A 62 6.23 -6.90 -10.69
C PHE A 62 7.48 -7.72 -10.32
N GLN A 63 8.57 -7.05 -9.94
CA GLN A 63 9.68 -7.74 -9.30
C GLN A 63 9.15 -8.30 -7.98
N GLU A 64 9.00 -9.61 -7.94
CA GLU A 64 8.77 -10.41 -6.75
C GLU A 64 9.84 -10.02 -5.70
N SER A 65 9.43 -9.28 -4.67
CA SER A 65 10.31 -8.91 -3.57
C SER A 65 10.66 -10.17 -2.77
N GLU A 66 11.81 -10.77 -3.10
CA GLU A 66 12.39 -11.88 -2.35
C GLU A 66 12.58 -11.48 -0.87
N ARG A 67 12.22 -12.41 0.02
CA ARG A 67 12.44 -12.27 1.46
C ARG A 67 13.95 -12.20 1.72
N ILE A 68 14.45 -11.06 2.21
CA ILE A 68 15.86 -10.92 2.56
C ILE A 68 16.18 -11.87 3.70
N LEU A 69 17.18 -12.72 3.48
CA LEU A 69 17.76 -13.57 4.51
C LEU A 69 19.01 -12.91 5.09
N PRO A 70 19.38 -13.23 6.34
CA PRO A 70 20.60 -12.73 6.93
C PRO A 70 21.81 -13.24 6.13
N ALA A 71 22.69 -12.33 5.74
CA ALA A 71 23.92 -12.61 5.00
C ALA A 71 25.09 -13.01 5.92
N PHE A 72 24.88 -12.95 7.23
CA PHE A 72 25.83 -13.35 8.25
C PHE A 72 25.29 -14.52 9.09
N SER A 73 26.21 -15.29 9.68
CA SER A 73 25.86 -16.40 10.57
C SER A 73 25.22 -15.89 11.86
N LEU A 74 24.03 -16.40 12.16
CA LEU A 74 23.34 -16.17 13.43
C LEU A 74 24.02 -16.94 14.55
N GLU A 75 23.99 -16.40 15.77
CA GLU A 75 24.36 -17.14 16.97
C GLU A 75 23.37 -18.27 17.24
N ALA A 76 23.81 -19.32 17.95
CA ALA A 76 22.99 -20.51 18.19
C ALA A 76 21.69 -20.24 18.98
N ASP A 77 21.64 -19.14 19.72
CA ASP A 77 20.47 -18.72 20.49
C ASP A 77 19.63 -17.65 19.78
N GLU A 78 19.97 -17.26 18.55
CA GLU A 78 19.27 -16.22 17.79
C GLU A 78 18.24 -16.78 16.80
N THR A 79 17.10 -16.11 16.72
CA THR A 79 16.07 -16.34 15.71
C THR A 79 15.92 -15.10 14.84
N PHE A 80 16.02 -15.29 13.52
CA PHE A 80 15.82 -14.24 12.54
C PHE A 80 14.35 -13.83 12.41
N ILE A 81 14.08 -12.53 12.33
CA ILE A 81 12.75 -11.96 12.14
C ILE A 81 12.64 -11.30 10.75
N GLN A 82 13.43 -10.26 10.51
CA GLN A 82 13.40 -9.44 9.31
C GLN A 82 14.77 -8.81 9.05
N ALA A 83 15.05 -8.45 7.79
CA ALA A 83 16.24 -7.72 7.40
C ALA A 83 15.92 -6.56 6.46
N VAL A 84 16.77 -5.53 6.49
CA VAL A 84 16.81 -4.40 5.56
C VAL A 84 18.23 -4.29 5.02
N ASN A 85 18.35 -4.21 3.70
CA ASN A 85 19.65 -3.97 3.04
C ASN A 85 19.75 -2.49 2.69
N ALA A 86 20.89 -1.87 2.96
CA ALA A 86 21.20 -0.50 2.58
C ALA A 86 22.70 -0.24 2.68
N ASP A 87 23.18 0.75 1.94
CA ASP A 87 24.53 1.28 2.11
C ASP A 87 24.56 2.16 3.36
N ILE A 88 25.06 1.62 4.47
CA ILE A 88 25.06 2.27 5.79
C ILE A 88 26.33 3.09 5.97
N ASN A 89 27.44 2.60 5.43
CA ASN A 89 28.76 3.22 5.55
C ASN A 89 29.12 4.17 4.38
N GLY A 90 28.31 4.20 3.31
CA GLY A 90 28.49 5.04 2.14
C GLY A 90 29.56 4.52 1.18
N ASP A 91 29.91 3.23 1.22
CA ASP A 91 30.95 2.64 0.38
C ASP A 91 30.44 2.07 -0.95
N GLY A 92 29.13 2.17 -1.20
CA GLY A 92 28.47 1.68 -2.40
C GLY A 92 28.13 0.19 -2.36
N THR A 93 28.42 -0.52 -1.26
CA THR A 93 27.97 -1.89 -1.03
C THR A 93 26.72 -1.94 -0.15
N TYR A 94 26.01 -3.05 -0.20
CA TYR A 94 24.79 -3.22 0.57
C TYR A 94 25.12 -3.87 1.92
N ASP A 95 25.15 -3.06 2.96
CA ASP A 95 25.14 -3.52 4.34
C ASP A 95 23.75 -4.07 4.72
N GLN A 96 23.68 -4.73 5.89
CA GLN A 96 22.45 -5.36 6.34
C GLN A 96 22.11 -5.04 7.80
N LEU A 97 20.86 -4.66 8.03
CA LEU A 97 20.24 -4.51 9.34
C LEU A 97 19.28 -5.67 9.58
N CYS A 98 19.55 -6.50 10.57
CA CYS A 98 18.75 -7.68 10.91
C CYS A 98 18.07 -7.49 12.27
N ALA A 99 16.76 -7.67 12.31
CA ALA A 99 16.01 -7.85 13.54
C ALA A 99 16.08 -9.33 13.98
N LEU A 100 16.57 -9.55 15.21
CA LEU A 100 16.80 -10.85 15.79
C LEU A 100 16.12 -10.93 17.16
N ARG A 101 15.80 -12.15 17.59
CA ARG A 101 15.33 -12.43 18.96
C ARG A 101 16.15 -13.57 19.55
N ARG A 102 16.57 -13.42 20.81
CA ARG A 102 17.27 -14.47 21.54
C ARG A 102 16.34 -15.46 22.22
N THR A 103 16.81 -16.68 22.38
CA THR A 103 16.12 -17.73 23.12
C THR A 103 16.08 -17.34 24.60
N GLY A 104 14.87 -17.27 25.16
CA GLY A 104 14.65 -16.84 26.55
C GLY A 104 14.43 -15.34 26.73
N GLU A 105 14.62 -14.53 25.69
CA GLU A 105 14.33 -13.10 25.68
C GLU A 105 13.06 -12.82 24.87
N SER A 106 12.17 -11.97 25.40
CA SER A 106 10.97 -11.52 24.68
C SER A 106 11.26 -10.33 23.76
N GLY A 107 12.32 -9.58 24.04
CA GLY A 107 12.73 -8.40 23.28
C GLY A 107 13.32 -8.74 21.92
N ILE A 108 13.04 -7.87 20.95
CA ILE A 108 13.70 -7.87 19.66
C ILE A 108 14.89 -6.92 19.72
N ARG A 109 16.01 -7.33 19.13
CA ARG A 109 17.20 -6.51 18.96
C ARG A 109 17.54 -6.34 17.50
N ILE A 110 18.18 -5.23 17.18
CA ILE A 110 18.65 -4.97 15.83
C ILE A 110 20.16 -5.11 15.79
N VAL A 111 20.64 -5.92 14.86
CA VAL A 111 22.04 -6.14 14.59
C VAL A 111 22.35 -5.58 13.22
N CYS A 112 23.32 -4.68 13.15
CA CYS A 112 23.88 -4.19 11.91
C CYS A 112 25.09 -5.05 11.51
N ALA A 113 25.22 -5.34 10.23
CA ALA A 113 26.34 -6.06 9.66
C ALA A 113 26.85 -5.30 8.44
N ILE A 114 28.10 -4.85 8.51
CA ILE A 114 28.75 -4.05 7.47
C ILE A 114 29.50 -4.98 6.53
N GLN A 115 29.26 -4.86 5.23
CA GLN A 115 29.96 -5.67 4.23
C GLN A 115 31.34 -5.08 3.96
N ASN A 116 32.36 -5.93 3.89
CA ASN A 116 33.66 -5.53 3.39
C ASN A 116 33.64 -5.57 1.84
N PRO A 117 33.90 -4.44 1.14
CA PRO A 117 33.80 -4.38 -0.32
C PRO A 117 34.85 -5.25 -1.03
N VAL A 118 35.93 -5.64 -0.35
CA VAL A 118 37.02 -6.46 -0.91
C VAL A 118 36.81 -7.95 -0.62
N THR A 119 36.50 -8.31 0.63
CA THR A 119 36.36 -9.72 1.04
C THR A 119 34.95 -10.26 0.89
N THR A 120 33.95 -9.37 0.71
CA THR A 120 32.49 -9.66 0.73
C THR A 120 31.96 -10.22 2.04
N GLU A 121 32.81 -10.36 3.05
CA GLU A 121 32.45 -10.80 4.39
C GLU A 121 31.74 -9.71 5.16
N TYR A 122 30.82 -10.10 6.04
CA TYR A 122 30.07 -9.20 6.89
C TYR A 122 30.68 -9.12 8.29
N VAL A 123 30.91 -7.90 8.77
CA VAL A 123 31.33 -7.62 10.13
C VAL A 123 30.11 -7.25 10.96
N ARG A 124 29.80 -8.06 11.96
CA ARG A 124 28.67 -7.84 12.88
C ARG A 124 29.00 -6.76 13.92
N LEU A 125 28.16 -5.74 14.01
CA LEU A 125 28.24 -4.67 15.00
C LEU A 125 27.50 -5.06 16.30
N PRO A 126 27.77 -4.37 17.42
CA PRO A 126 27.02 -4.57 18.66
C PRO A 126 25.51 -4.42 18.46
N PRO A 127 24.69 -5.31 19.06
CA PRO A 127 23.23 -5.23 18.95
C PRO A 127 22.68 -3.99 19.64
N ALA A 128 21.63 -3.41 19.07
CA ALA A 128 20.82 -2.37 19.68
C ALA A 128 19.48 -2.94 20.15
N GLU A 129 19.18 -2.77 21.44
CA GLU A 129 17.95 -3.28 22.06
C GLU A 129 16.74 -2.44 21.66
N THR A 130 15.66 -3.08 21.22
CA THR A 130 14.38 -2.39 20.98
C THR A 130 13.41 -2.63 22.15
N SER A 131 12.34 -1.85 22.22
CA SER A 131 11.21 -2.13 23.13
C SER A 131 10.10 -2.97 22.49
N VAL A 132 10.28 -3.44 21.25
CA VAL A 132 9.30 -4.28 20.55
C VAL A 132 9.50 -5.73 20.98
N THR A 133 8.42 -6.43 21.31
CA THR A 133 8.44 -7.85 21.67
C THR A 133 7.61 -8.71 20.70
N GLN A 134 6.64 -8.10 20.02
CA GLN A 134 5.76 -8.78 19.07
C GLN A 134 6.34 -8.76 17.66
N ALA A 135 7.11 -9.80 17.31
CA ALA A 135 7.84 -9.90 16.04
C ALA A 135 6.99 -9.68 14.77
N HIS A 136 5.72 -10.10 14.77
CA HIS A 136 4.83 -9.95 13.62
C HIS A 136 4.34 -8.50 13.40
N THR A 137 4.47 -7.64 14.41
CA THR A 137 4.15 -6.20 14.34
C THR A 137 5.36 -5.34 14.01
N LEU A 138 6.56 -5.93 13.99
CA LEU A 138 7.80 -5.19 13.75
C LEU A 138 7.83 -4.69 12.31
N LEU A 139 8.18 -3.43 12.20
CA LEU A 139 8.40 -2.72 10.96
C LEU A 139 9.70 -1.94 11.10
N MET A 140 10.57 -2.02 10.10
CA MET A 140 11.86 -1.32 10.10
C MET A 140 12.21 -0.80 8.71
N TYR A 141 12.76 0.41 8.67
CA TYR A 141 13.17 1.06 7.44
C TYR A 141 14.20 2.15 7.73
N LEU A 142 14.88 2.59 6.68
CA LEU A 142 15.84 3.69 6.72
C LEU A 142 15.23 4.92 6.08
N ALA A 143 15.33 6.06 6.78
CA ALA A 143 14.88 7.34 6.28
C ALA A 143 15.67 8.48 6.91
N ASP A 144 15.87 9.57 6.18
CA ASP A 144 16.32 10.83 6.76
C ASP A 144 15.14 11.55 7.43
N VAL A 145 14.95 11.24 8.70
CA VAL A 145 13.96 11.89 9.57
C VAL A 145 14.50 13.19 10.18
N THR A 146 15.81 13.35 10.31
CA THR A 146 16.41 14.52 10.97
C THR A 146 16.56 15.71 10.02
N GLY A 147 16.63 15.46 8.71
CA GLY A 147 16.90 16.47 7.68
C GLY A 147 18.38 16.77 7.48
N GLU A 148 19.26 15.90 7.95
CA GLU A 148 20.71 16.07 7.89
C GLU A 148 21.35 15.31 6.72
N GLN A 149 20.54 14.83 5.77
CA GLN A 149 20.93 13.99 4.63
C GLN A 149 21.57 12.66 5.04
N LYS A 150 21.22 12.18 6.22
CA LYS A 150 21.69 10.90 6.76
C LYS A 150 20.48 10.05 7.11
N ASN A 151 20.50 8.81 6.64
CA ASN A 151 19.46 7.87 7.02
C ASN A 151 19.62 7.48 8.50
N ALA A 152 18.53 7.53 9.23
CA ALA A 152 18.38 6.88 10.52
C ALA A 152 17.53 5.62 10.36
N LEU A 153 17.76 4.64 11.23
CA LEU A 153 16.94 3.45 11.30
C LEU A 153 15.71 3.75 12.16
N VAL A 154 14.54 3.74 11.52
CA VAL A 154 13.26 3.87 12.20
C VAL A 154 12.66 2.48 12.36
N TYR A 155 12.21 2.17 13.57
CA TYR A 155 11.46 0.95 13.84
C TYR A 155 10.15 1.26 14.56
N SER A 156 9.13 0.46 14.27
CA SER A 156 7.82 0.52 14.95
C SER A 156 7.34 -0.90 15.22
N GLY A 157 6.56 -1.09 16.27
CA GLY A 157 5.93 -2.36 16.61
C GLY A 157 5.22 -2.31 17.96
N MET A 158 4.86 -3.48 18.49
CA MET A 158 4.20 -3.59 19.79
C MET A 158 5.07 -4.29 20.83
N ASN A 159 4.91 -3.86 22.09
CA ASN A 159 5.48 -4.53 23.25
C ASN A 159 4.50 -5.59 23.84
N ALA A 160 4.87 -6.17 24.99
CA ALA A 160 4.07 -7.22 25.61
C ALA A 160 2.74 -6.70 26.18
N GLU A 161 2.70 -5.41 26.50
CA GLU A 161 1.54 -4.68 27.01
C GLU A 161 0.60 -4.15 25.90
N ASN A 162 0.84 -4.50 24.63
CA ASN A 162 0.13 -3.96 23.45
C ASN A 162 0.23 -2.44 23.30
N LEU A 163 1.28 -1.81 23.85
CA LEU A 163 1.62 -0.42 23.57
C LEU A 163 2.36 -0.36 22.24
N GLN A 164 2.02 0.62 21.41
CA GLN A 164 2.78 0.93 20.22
C GLN A 164 4.11 1.55 20.65
N VAL A 165 5.19 1.02 20.11
CA VAL A 165 6.56 1.51 20.29
C VAL A 165 7.04 2.04 18.94
N LEU A 166 7.61 3.23 18.95
CA LEU A 166 8.41 3.75 17.85
C LEU A 166 9.76 4.17 18.40
N GLY A 167 10.84 3.75 17.74
CA GLY A 167 12.17 4.23 18.06
C GLY A 167 12.97 4.54 16.81
N ILE A 168 14.01 5.34 17.01
CA ILE A 168 14.88 5.81 15.95
C ILE A 168 16.31 5.69 16.44
N PHE A 169 17.13 4.99 15.65
CA PHE A 169 18.57 4.89 15.85
C PHE A 169 19.29 5.74 14.80
N ALA A 170 20.13 6.68 15.26
CA ALA A 170 21.13 7.29 14.40
C ALA A 170 22.28 6.29 14.18
N ILE A 171 22.79 6.31 12.96
CA ILE A 171 23.97 5.53 12.59
C ILE A 171 25.17 6.45 12.80
N GLU A 172 26.01 6.12 13.78
CA GLU A 172 27.19 6.90 14.11
C GLU A 172 28.44 6.16 13.69
N GLN A 173 29.38 6.91 13.10
CA GLN A 173 30.70 6.45 12.77
C GLN A 173 31.71 7.08 13.72
N ASP A 174 32.37 6.26 14.54
CA ASP A 174 33.57 6.64 15.26
C ASP A 174 34.68 6.90 14.24
N ARG A 175 35.03 8.18 14.09
CA ARG A 175 36.06 8.66 13.17
C ARG A 175 37.45 8.14 13.52
N ASN A 176 37.67 7.66 14.74
CA ASN A 176 38.96 7.14 15.20
C ASN A 176 39.07 5.62 15.04
N ALA A 177 37.97 4.94 14.75
CA ALA A 177 37.94 3.50 14.53
C ALA A 177 38.12 3.18 13.03
N PRO A 178 38.62 1.97 12.69
CA PRO A 178 38.67 1.51 11.31
C PRO A 178 37.27 1.59 10.68
N ALA A 179 37.20 1.92 9.38
CA ALA A 179 35.93 2.13 8.67
C ALA A 179 34.93 0.97 8.81
N GLN A 180 35.36 -0.26 9.10
CA GLN A 180 34.49 -1.43 9.25
C GLN A 180 34.01 -1.70 10.69
N ASN A 181 34.65 -1.11 11.70
CA ASN A 181 34.34 -1.34 13.13
C ASN A 181 33.91 -0.08 13.88
N GLY A 182 33.94 1.09 13.23
CA GLY A 182 33.56 2.35 13.85
C GLY A 182 32.06 2.61 13.91
N PHE A 183 31.22 1.75 13.34
CA PHE A 183 29.79 2.00 13.27
C PHE A 183 29.06 1.55 14.52
N SER A 184 28.10 2.35 14.97
CA SER A 184 27.21 2.01 16.07
C SER A 184 25.81 2.59 15.85
N LEU A 185 24.81 1.91 16.40
CA LEU A 185 23.43 2.40 16.44
C LEU A 185 23.23 3.12 17.76
N ARG A 186 23.11 4.45 17.72
CA ARG A 186 22.78 5.26 18.89
C ARG A 186 21.30 5.58 18.89
N GLU A 187 20.62 5.32 20.00
CA GLU A 187 19.22 5.70 20.15
C GLU A 187 19.09 7.23 20.19
N ILE A 188 18.24 7.76 19.32
CA ILE A 188 17.90 9.19 19.28
C ILE A 188 16.45 9.49 19.64
N LEU A 189 15.58 8.47 19.64
CA LEU A 189 14.21 8.54 20.12
C LEU A 189 13.73 7.15 20.52
N ARG A 190 12.99 7.07 21.62
CA ARG A 190 12.15 5.93 21.97
C ARG A 190 10.87 6.44 22.61
N VAL A 191 9.74 6.13 22.00
CA VAL A 191 8.41 6.49 22.49
C VAL A 191 7.56 5.23 22.55
N SER A 192 6.80 5.09 23.64
CA SER A 192 5.79 4.05 23.80
C SER A 192 4.46 4.71 24.17
N SER A 193 3.36 4.24 23.57
CA SER A 193 2.04 4.82 23.79
C SER A 193 0.92 3.78 23.64
N ASP A 194 -0.19 4.00 24.36
CA ASP A 194 -1.41 3.19 24.23
C ASP A 194 -2.35 3.65 23.11
N GLY A 195 -1.99 4.73 22.41
CA GLY A 195 -2.58 5.19 21.15
C GLY A 195 -1.55 5.24 20.02
N ALA A 196 -1.94 5.85 18.90
CA ALA A 196 -1.14 5.84 17.68
C ALA A 196 0.17 6.65 17.82
N ILE A 197 1.22 6.19 17.12
CA ILE A 197 2.47 6.93 16.93
C ILE A 197 2.77 7.09 15.44
N SER A 198 3.10 8.30 15.00
CA SER A 198 3.38 8.64 13.61
C SER A 198 4.63 9.50 13.45
N VAL A 199 5.42 9.24 12.42
CA VAL A 199 6.36 10.22 11.85
C VAL A 199 5.60 11.01 10.79
N GLU A 200 5.51 12.32 10.91
CA GLU A 200 4.86 13.18 9.91
C GLU A 200 5.88 13.66 8.89
N GLU A 201 5.84 13.08 7.69
CA GLU A 201 6.70 13.47 6.58
C GLU A 201 6.21 14.79 5.97
N THR A 202 7.13 15.74 5.78
CA THR A 202 6.85 17.00 5.10
C THR A 202 7.68 17.11 3.83
N ARG A 203 7.16 17.84 2.83
CA ARG A 203 7.90 18.07 1.59
C ARG A 203 9.19 18.82 1.90
N ARG A 204 10.32 18.19 1.58
CA ARG A 204 11.64 18.83 1.66
C ARG A 204 11.78 19.94 0.61
N SER A 205 12.55 20.98 0.94
CA SER A 205 12.83 22.08 0.03
C SER A 205 13.72 21.65 -1.13
N ASP A 206 13.67 22.38 -2.26
CA ASP A 206 14.55 22.11 -3.40
C ASP A 206 16.03 22.30 -3.03
N ALA A 207 16.33 23.26 -2.13
CA ALA A 207 17.68 23.47 -1.61
C ALA A 207 18.22 22.24 -0.86
N TYR A 208 17.38 21.58 -0.06
CA TYR A 208 17.74 20.32 0.58
C TYR A 208 17.96 19.20 -0.44
N ASN A 209 17.07 19.06 -1.42
CA ASN A 209 17.19 18.03 -2.46
C ASN A 209 18.47 18.19 -3.29
N LEU A 210 18.97 19.42 -3.43
CA LEU A 210 20.21 19.76 -4.12
C LEU A 210 21.47 19.69 -3.23
N GLY A 211 21.37 19.35 -1.95
CA GLY A 211 22.54 19.33 -1.06
C GLY A 211 23.01 20.69 -0.57
N LEU A 212 22.20 21.73 -0.73
CA LEU A 212 22.59 23.11 -0.43
C LEU A 212 22.26 23.53 1.01
N SER A 213 21.30 22.87 1.66
CA SER A 213 20.92 23.14 3.04
C SER A 213 20.41 21.89 3.76
N ALA A 214 20.47 21.89 5.10
CA ALA A 214 19.67 20.96 5.89
C ALA A 214 18.17 21.19 5.65
N GLY A 215 17.38 20.14 5.88
CA GLY A 215 15.93 20.16 5.76
C GLY A 215 15.26 20.19 7.13
N GLU A 216 13.96 20.50 7.18
CA GLU A 216 13.18 20.44 8.41
C GLU A 216 12.98 19.00 8.89
N SER A 217 13.34 18.68 10.12
CA SER A 217 13.12 17.35 10.67
C SER A 217 11.64 16.95 10.64
N PHE A 218 11.37 15.67 10.40
CA PHE A 218 10.02 15.12 10.49
C PHE A 218 9.63 14.95 11.96
N PRO A 219 8.55 15.61 12.43
CA PRO A 219 8.10 15.46 13.79
C PRO A 219 7.56 14.06 14.05
N VAL A 220 7.82 13.54 15.25
CA VAL A 220 7.18 12.32 15.75
C VAL A 220 6.04 12.72 16.67
N ILE A 221 4.85 12.21 16.43
CA ILE A 221 3.67 12.49 17.23
C ILE A 221 3.17 11.20 17.86
N SER A 222 2.90 11.25 19.16
CA SER A 222 2.24 10.17 19.88
C SER A 222 0.96 10.65 20.53
N TYR A 223 -0.02 9.74 20.58
CA TYR A 223 -1.27 9.92 21.29
C TYR A 223 -1.29 8.92 22.45
N SER A 224 -1.41 9.41 23.68
CA SER A 224 -1.60 8.57 24.86
C SER A 224 -2.93 8.88 25.52
N SER A 225 -3.49 7.97 26.29
CA SER A 225 -4.58 8.30 27.20
C SER A 225 -4.15 9.29 28.29
N VAL A 226 -5.12 10.05 28.81
CA VAL A 226 -4.95 10.74 30.09
C VAL A 226 -5.07 9.68 31.21
N PRO A 227 -4.10 9.61 32.14
CA PRO A 227 -4.26 8.81 33.35
C PRO A 227 -5.36 9.44 34.20
N GLY A 228 -6.54 8.82 34.23
CA GLY A 228 -7.69 9.31 34.99
C GLY A 228 -8.21 8.25 35.94
N GLY A 229 -8.61 8.67 37.14
CA GLY A 229 -9.17 7.80 38.18
C GLY A 229 -10.46 7.11 37.72
N ALA A 230 -10.87 6.06 38.44
CA ALA A 230 -12.10 5.33 38.15
C ALA A 230 -13.30 6.28 38.00
N GLY A 231 -13.78 6.47 36.77
CA GLY A 231 -14.92 7.33 36.44
C GLY A 231 -14.60 8.57 35.59
N GLU A 232 -13.32 8.86 35.29
CA GLU A 232 -12.96 9.99 34.41
C GLU A 232 -13.05 9.62 32.92
N GLU A 233 -13.63 10.52 32.15
CA GLU A 233 -13.79 10.40 30.70
C GLU A 233 -12.42 10.31 30.02
N ALA A 234 -12.20 9.27 29.22
CA ALA A 234 -10.88 8.93 28.69
C ALA A 234 -10.42 9.88 27.56
N GLY A 235 -9.97 11.08 27.93
CA GLY A 235 -9.30 12.01 27.01
C GLY A 235 -7.98 11.45 26.50
N GLN A 236 -7.38 12.14 25.53
CA GLN A 236 -6.08 11.81 24.95
C GLN A 236 -5.09 12.96 25.17
N ILE A 237 -3.80 12.64 25.16
CA ILE A 237 -2.68 13.56 25.22
C ILE A 237 -1.91 13.38 23.91
N ARG A 238 -1.83 14.44 23.11
CA ARG A 238 -0.97 14.52 21.93
C ARG A 238 0.38 15.09 22.35
N ARG A 239 1.46 14.36 22.08
CA ARG A 239 2.84 14.80 22.26
C ARG A 239 3.55 14.92 20.93
N THR A 240 4.29 16.01 20.72
CA THR A 240 5.08 16.25 19.51
C THR A 240 6.56 16.32 19.85
N TYR A 241 7.35 15.46 19.23
CA TYR A 241 8.80 15.40 19.38
C TYR A 241 9.46 15.92 18.11
N ASN A 242 10.43 16.82 18.26
CA ASN A 242 11.21 17.38 17.15
C ASN A 242 12.69 17.10 17.36
N TRP A 243 13.44 16.97 16.26
CA TRP A 243 14.88 16.82 16.30
C TRP A 243 15.53 18.08 16.87
N ASP A 244 16.40 17.91 17.86
CA ASP A 244 17.28 18.97 18.33
C ASP A 244 18.73 18.63 17.93
N PRO A 245 19.31 19.33 16.92
CA PRO A 245 20.68 19.11 16.49
C PRO A 245 21.72 19.35 17.59
N ALA A 246 21.41 20.18 18.60
CA ALA A 246 22.36 20.51 19.66
C ALA A 246 22.52 19.36 20.66
N SER A 247 21.41 18.71 21.04
CA SER A 247 21.44 17.52 21.91
C SER A 247 21.61 16.21 21.14
N GLY A 248 21.39 16.22 19.82
CA GLY A 248 21.51 15.04 18.97
C GLY A 248 20.44 13.99 19.25
N VAL A 249 19.28 14.41 19.79
CA VAL A 249 18.13 13.56 20.10
C VAL A 249 16.82 14.28 19.77
N TYR A 250 15.73 13.53 19.64
CA TYR A 250 14.39 14.10 19.56
C TYR A 250 13.90 14.53 20.94
N VAL A 251 13.42 15.77 21.05
CA VAL A 251 12.94 16.36 22.30
C VAL A 251 11.45 16.68 22.22
N LEU A 252 10.74 16.57 23.35
CA LEU A 252 9.33 16.96 23.45
C LEU A 252 9.21 18.48 23.32
N THR A 253 8.41 18.95 22.37
CA THR A 253 8.24 20.38 22.05
C THR A 253 6.82 20.89 22.26
N ASP A 254 5.82 20.03 22.17
CA ASP A 254 4.41 20.38 22.36
C ASP A 254 3.68 19.20 23.02
N GLU A 255 2.85 19.51 24.02
CA GLU A 255 1.94 18.57 24.66
C GLU A 255 0.55 19.21 24.79
N ARG A 256 -0.49 18.54 24.30
CA ARG A 256 -1.88 19.05 24.34
C ARG A 256 -2.84 17.95 24.73
N GLN A 257 -3.79 18.30 25.61
CA GLN A 257 -4.89 17.40 25.94
C GLN A 257 -6.05 17.57 24.95
N ILE A 258 -6.62 16.44 24.54
CA ILE A 258 -7.79 16.32 23.68
C ILE A 258 -8.91 15.72 24.54
N PRO A 259 -10.01 16.45 24.78
CA PRO A 259 -11.11 15.97 25.60
C PRO A 259 -11.83 14.79 24.95
N ALA A 260 -12.37 13.88 25.77
CA ALA A 260 -13.15 12.74 25.31
C ALA A 260 -14.50 13.14 24.71
N ARG A 261 -15.07 12.27 23.88
CA ARG A 261 -16.48 12.34 23.46
C ARG A 261 -17.28 11.26 24.18
N ASN A 262 -18.33 11.64 24.90
CA ASN A 262 -19.06 10.78 25.84
C ASN A 262 -19.62 9.48 25.23
N THR A 263 -19.98 9.48 23.94
CA THR A 263 -20.50 8.30 23.25
C THR A 263 -19.42 7.26 22.92
N VAL A 264 -18.16 7.68 22.74
CA VAL A 264 -17.05 6.81 22.35
C VAL A 264 -16.61 5.92 23.50
N SER A 265 -16.56 6.48 24.72
CA SER A 265 -16.07 5.76 25.90
C SER A 265 -16.94 4.54 26.25
N ALA A 266 -18.27 4.65 26.12
CA ALA A 266 -19.18 3.53 26.39
C ALA A 266 -19.06 2.41 25.35
N VAL A 267 -18.86 2.75 24.07
CA VAL A 267 -18.62 1.76 22.99
C VAL A 267 -17.29 1.04 23.24
N LEU A 268 -16.22 1.80 23.47
CA LEU A 268 -14.88 1.24 23.72
C LEU A 268 -14.86 0.30 24.94
N GLN A 269 -15.57 0.65 26.02
CA GLN A 269 -15.64 -0.22 27.19
C GLN A 269 -16.25 -1.59 26.84
N ARG A 270 -17.38 -1.61 26.14
CA ARG A 270 -18.05 -2.85 25.71
C ARG A 270 -17.17 -3.69 24.79
N LEU A 271 -16.48 -3.05 23.84
CA LEU A 271 -15.58 -3.74 22.92
C LEU A 271 -14.39 -4.36 23.64
N ARG A 272 -13.83 -3.67 24.63
CA ARG A 272 -12.73 -4.19 25.44
C ARG A 272 -13.14 -5.38 26.30
N GLU A 273 -14.32 -5.33 26.91
CA GLU A 273 -14.86 -6.46 27.69
C GLU A 273 -15.08 -7.72 26.83
N GLY A 274 -15.49 -7.54 25.57
CA GLY A 274 -15.68 -8.64 24.61
C GLY A 274 -14.44 -9.06 23.81
N GLY A 275 -13.31 -8.35 23.98
CA GLY A 275 -12.03 -8.69 23.34
C GLY A 275 -12.08 -8.73 21.81
N GLN A 276 -11.25 -9.59 21.20
CA GLN A 276 -11.09 -9.68 19.74
C GLN A 276 -12.41 -9.91 19.01
N ASN A 277 -13.28 -10.79 19.51
CA ASN A 277 -14.56 -11.12 18.86
C ASN A 277 -15.50 -9.91 18.80
N ALA A 278 -15.56 -9.10 19.86
CA ALA A 278 -16.38 -7.90 19.87
C ALA A 278 -15.86 -6.85 18.88
N PHE A 279 -14.54 -6.70 18.75
CA PHE A 279 -13.95 -5.82 17.74
C PHE A 279 -14.19 -6.34 16.32
N SER A 280 -14.06 -7.65 16.07
CA SER A 280 -14.35 -8.25 14.78
C SER A 280 -15.80 -8.02 14.36
N ALA A 281 -16.75 -8.28 15.27
CA ALA A 281 -18.16 -8.02 15.03
C ALA A 281 -18.46 -6.52 14.84
N PHE A 282 -17.80 -5.64 15.60
CA PHE A 282 -17.95 -4.21 15.42
C PHE A 282 -17.44 -3.73 14.07
N LEU A 283 -16.27 -4.20 13.61
CA LEU A 283 -15.70 -3.73 12.35
C LEU A 283 -16.42 -4.30 11.13
N LYS A 284 -17.17 -5.40 11.27
CA LYS A 284 -17.87 -6.06 10.17
C LYS A 284 -18.68 -5.09 9.30
N GLY A 285 -18.49 -5.21 7.99
CA GLY A 285 -19.20 -4.44 6.97
C GLY A 285 -18.33 -3.40 6.25
N VAL A 286 -18.99 -2.53 5.48
CA VAL A 286 -18.32 -1.55 4.61
C VAL A 286 -18.20 -0.19 5.28
N TRP A 287 -16.99 0.37 5.21
CA TRP A 287 -16.62 1.67 5.73
C TRP A 287 -16.24 2.59 4.58
N LEU A 288 -16.86 3.77 4.53
CA LEU A 288 -16.61 4.78 3.51
C LEU A 288 -15.67 5.85 4.06
N HIS A 289 -14.61 6.18 3.32
CA HIS A 289 -13.75 7.29 3.68
C HIS A 289 -14.54 8.61 3.64
N ASN A 290 -14.35 9.48 4.63
CA ASN A 290 -15.15 10.70 4.79
C ASN A 290 -15.00 11.70 3.65
N SER A 291 -13.95 11.59 2.82
CA SER A 291 -13.80 12.39 1.60
C SER A 291 -14.64 11.90 0.41
N GLY A 292 -15.37 10.77 0.55
CA GLY A 292 -16.10 10.13 -0.55
C GLY A 292 -15.21 9.33 -1.52
N GLY A 293 -13.98 9.04 -1.11
CA GLY A 293 -12.99 8.28 -1.90
C GLY A 293 -13.03 6.78 -1.59
N PRO A 294 -11.92 6.19 -1.08
CA PRO A 294 -11.79 4.75 -0.92
C PRO A 294 -12.81 4.17 0.07
N ARG A 295 -13.11 2.89 -0.12
CA ARG A 295 -13.94 2.09 0.78
C ARG A 295 -13.16 0.87 1.27
N VAL A 296 -13.42 0.47 2.51
CA VAL A 296 -12.82 -0.72 3.12
C VAL A 296 -13.93 -1.60 3.67
N SER A 297 -13.95 -2.86 3.27
CA SER A 297 -14.84 -3.88 3.83
C SER A 297 -14.07 -4.75 4.79
N PHE A 298 -14.58 -4.95 5.99
CA PHE A 298 -14.01 -5.88 6.96
C PHE A 298 -14.94 -7.08 7.12
N ASP A 299 -14.37 -8.28 6.96
CA ASP A 299 -14.94 -9.53 7.41
C ASP A 299 -13.88 -10.30 8.20
N LEU A 300 -13.64 -9.86 9.42
CA LEU A 300 -12.60 -10.43 10.29
C LEU A 300 -12.97 -11.84 10.81
N GLU A 301 -14.21 -12.30 10.62
CA GLU A 301 -14.63 -13.67 10.93
C GLU A 301 -14.14 -14.66 9.88
N SER A 302 -14.26 -14.31 8.59
CA SER A 302 -13.61 -15.05 7.49
C SER A 302 -12.12 -14.72 7.36
N GLY A 303 -11.68 -13.66 8.01
CA GLY A 303 -10.31 -13.16 8.01
C GLY A 303 -9.99 -12.34 6.76
N GLU A 304 -10.99 -11.80 6.07
CA GLU A 304 -10.83 -11.04 4.83
C GLU A 304 -11.03 -9.54 5.05
N ILE A 305 -10.23 -8.74 4.36
CA ILE A 305 -10.33 -7.28 4.31
C ILE A 305 -10.17 -6.85 2.86
N ILE A 306 -11.15 -6.13 2.34
CA ILE A 306 -11.18 -5.67 0.95
C ILE A 306 -11.01 -4.16 0.93
N PHE A 307 -9.98 -3.69 0.23
CA PHE A 307 -9.73 -2.29 -0.04
C PHE A 307 -10.14 -1.98 -1.47
N LEU A 308 -10.95 -0.94 -1.66
CA LEU A 308 -11.50 -0.61 -2.97
C LEU A 308 -11.44 0.89 -3.23
N ASP A 309 -10.75 1.28 -4.30
CA ASP A 309 -10.62 2.65 -4.78
C ASP A 309 -10.82 2.70 -6.30
N GLY A 310 -11.93 3.30 -6.74
CA GLY A 310 -12.33 3.29 -8.15
C GLY A 310 -12.47 1.86 -8.71
N ALA A 311 -11.55 1.49 -9.61
CA ALA A 311 -11.47 0.16 -10.23
C ALA A 311 -10.44 -0.77 -9.59
N THR A 312 -9.66 -0.28 -8.62
CA THR A 312 -8.63 -1.06 -7.93
C THR A 312 -9.25 -1.76 -6.73
N GLU A 313 -9.16 -3.09 -6.72
CA GLU A 313 -9.54 -3.93 -5.59
C GLU A 313 -8.31 -4.67 -5.06
N GLU A 314 -8.06 -4.56 -3.76
CA GLU A 314 -6.99 -5.28 -3.07
C GLU A 314 -7.59 -6.09 -1.91
N VAL A 315 -7.37 -7.41 -1.95
CA VAL A 315 -7.85 -8.33 -0.92
C VAL A 315 -6.68 -8.73 -0.02
N PHE A 316 -6.88 -8.55 1.29
CA PHE A 316 -5.93 -8.91 2.32
C PHE A 316 -6.56 -9.91 3.29
N ARG A 317 -5.77 -10.90 3.70
CA ARG A 317 -6.10 -11.81 4.79
C ARG A 317 -5.51 -11.29 6.11
N CYS A 318 -6.33 -11.22 7.14
CA CYS A 318 -5.92 -10.90 8.49
C CYS A 318 -5.18 -12.09 9.13
N GLU A 319 -3.92 -11.90 9.51
CA GLU A 319 -3.09 -12.90 10.18
C GLU A 319 -3.19 -12.77 11.70
N ASN A 320 -3.27 -11.54 12.22
CA ASN A 320 -3.33 -11.29 13.65
C ASN A 320 -4.10 -10.00 13.98
N ILE A 321 -4.72 -9.97 15.16
CA ILE A 321 -5.46 -8.84 15.72
C ILE A 321 -4.94 -8.57 17.14
N SER A 322 -4.32 -7.40 17.34
CA SER A 322 -3.90 -6.93 18.66
C SER A 322 -4.87 -5.85 19.15
N VAL A 323 -5.60 -6.16 20.22
CA VAL A 323 -6.56 -5.21 20.84
C VAL A 323 -5.82 -4.12 21.58
N ARG A 324 -6.27 -2.87 21.41
CA ARG A 324 -5.72 -1.67 22.04
C ARG A 324 -6.80 -0.94 22.84
N ARG A 325 -6.38 0.11 23.56
CA ARG A 325 -7.29 0.91 24.39
C ARG A 325 -8.40 1.58 23.58
N TYR A 326 -8.05 2.12 22.42
CA TYR A 326 -8.95 2.89 21.57
C TYR A 326 -9.30 2.18 20.25
N GLY A 327 -8.94 0.91 20.06
CA GLY A 327 -9.19 0.22 18.80
C GLY A 327 -8.43 -1.09 18.66
N VAL A 328 -8.06 -1.44 17.43
CA VAL A 328 -7.30 -2.67 17.11
C VAL A 328 -6.17 -2.39 16.14
N TYR A 329 -5.17 -3.26 16.17
CA TYR A 329 -4.09 -3.28 15.20
C TYR A 329 -4.11 -4.62 14.47
N LEU A 330 -4.17 -4.56 13.14
CA LEU A 330 -4.28 -5.74 12.30
C LEU A 330 -2.96 -5.94 11.57
N VAL A 331 -2.47 -7.18 11.59
CA VAL A 331 -1.39 -7.62 10.71
C VAL A 331 -2.02 -8.43 9.60
N THR A 332 -1.82 -7.99 8.36
CA THR A 332 -2.49 -8.58 7.20
C THR A 332 -1.49 -8.91 6.11
N ARG A 333 -1.88 -9.84 5.24
CA ARG A 333 -1.10 -10.26 4.07
C ARG A 333 -1.99 -10.23 2.83
N ASN A 334 -1.47 -9.74 1.72
CA ASN A 334 -2.20 -9.73 0.47
C ASN A 334 -2.51 -11.16 0.02
N SER A 335 -3.74 -11.40 -0.44
CA SER A 335 -4.22 -12.74 -0.82
C SER A 335 -3.61 -13.23 -2.14
N LEU A 336 -3.17 -12.33 -3.01
CA LEU A 336 -2.54 -12.67 -4.30
C LEU A 336 -1.02 -12.70 -4.20
N ILE A 337 -0.44 -11.77 -3.44
CA ILE A 337 1.01 -11.58 -3.36
C ILE A 337 1.50 -11.77 -1.91
N SER A 338 1.97 -12.98 -1.61
CA SER A 338 2.26 -13.40 -0.23
C SER A 338 3.33 -12.58 0.50
N ASN A 339 4.22 -11.86 -0.19
CA ASN A 339 5.26 -11.03 0.42
C ASN A 339 4.79 -9.61 0.77
N ILE A 340 3.61 -9.19 0.30
CA ILE A 340 3.02 -7.90 0.64
C ILE A 340 2.25 -8.05 1.95
N ARG A 341 2.77 -7.46 3.01
CA ARG A 341 2.04 -7.30 4.28
C ARG A 341 1.55 -5.86 4.40
N ARG A 342 0.39 -5.69 5.02
CA ARG A 342 -0.15 -4.38 5.38
C ARG A 342 -0.48 -4.39 6.87
N LEU A 343 0.07 -3.43 7.58
CA LEU A 343 -0.19 -3.20 8.99
C LEU A 343 -1.27 -2.12 9.09
N ILE A 344 -2.38 -2.43 9.75
CA ILE A 344 -3.54 -1.53 9.81
C ILE A 344 -3.77 -1.13 11.25
N ASP A 345 -3.63 0.15 11.54
CA ASP A 345 -4.00 0.78 12.79
C ASP A 345 -5.45 1.30 12.66
N ILE A 346 -6.35 0.75 13.47
CA ILE A 346 -7.75 1.20 13.55
C ILE A 346 -8.00 1.79 14.93
N GLU A 347 -8.47 3.03 14.95
CA GLU A 347 -8.90 3.77 16.13
C GLU A 347 -10.40 4.06 16.03
N ILE A 348 -11.16 3.73 17.07
CA ILE A 348 -12.60 3.95 17.11
C ILE A 348 -12.87 5.35 17.65
N THR A 349 -13.47 6.19 16.81
CA THR A 349 -13.74 7.59 17.10
C THR A 349 -15.23 7.89 17.33
N GLY A 350 -16.10 6.91 17.10
CA GLY A 350 -17.55 6.98 17.27
C GLY A 350 -18.23 5.60 17.17
N THR A 351 -19.55 5.57 17.26
CA THR A 351 -20.34 4.34 17.12
C THR A 351 -20.27 3.77 15.70
N ASP A 352 -20.25 4.66 14.71
CA ASP A 352 -20.15 4.34 13.29
C ASP A 352 -18.98 5.07 12.64
N GLU A 353 -18.01 5.55 13.44
CA GLU A 353 -16.85 6.30 12.95
C GLU A 353 -15.56 5.67 13.46
N LEU A 354 -14.59 5.54 12.57
CA LEU A 354 -13.25 5.09 12.89
C LEU A 354 -12.22 5.95 12.16
N ARG A 355 -10.98 5.89 12.63
CA ARG A 355 -9.81 6.37 11.92
C ARG A 355 -8.95 5.17 11.56
N LEU A 356 -8.60 5.06 10.29
CA LEU A 356 -7.75 4.02 9.76
C LEU A 356 -6.40 4.62 9.38
N ARG A 357 -5.34 3.88 9.64
CA ARG A 357 -4.02 4.14 9.08
C ARG A 357 -3.40 2.84 8.61
N ALA A 358 -3.15 2.75 7.31
CA ALA A 358 -2.54 1.60 6.67
C ALA A 358 -1.06 1.89 6.42
N THR A 359 -0.22 0.93 6.76
CA THR A 359 1.21 0.99 6.44
C THR A 359 1.59 -0.30 5.75
N ASP A 360 1.93 -0.18 4.47
CA ASP A 360 2.46 -1.30 3.71
C ASP A 360 3.87 -1.63 4.18
N ASP A 361 4.12 -2.91 4.40
CA ASP A 361 5.44 -3.48 4.62
C ASP A 361 6.10 -3.84 3.27
N VAL A 362 5.78 -3.06 2.25
CA VAL A 362 6.57 -2.95 1.04
C VAL A 362 7.54 -1.82 1.31
N ARG A 363 8.82 -1.96 0.91
CA ARG A 363 9.94 -1.03 1.20
C ARG A 363 9.77 0.40 0.66
N LEU A 364 8.55 0.81 0.33
CA LEU A 364 8.13 2.17 0.12
C LEU A 364 8.16 2.92 1.46
N LYS A 365 8.77 4.11 1.41
CA LYS A 365 8.98 5.01 2.55
C LYS A 365 7.69 5.20 3.34
N ILE A 366 7.74 4.90 4.64
CA ILE A 366 6.65 5.21 5.57
C ILE A 366 6.65 6.73 5.78
N GLY A 367 5.56 7.37 5.40
CA GLY A 367 5.44 8.83 5.45
C GLY A 367 4.62 9.40 4.29
N VAL A 368 4.57 8.70 3.15
CA VAL A 368 3.56 8.95 2.14
C VAL A 368 2.26 8.41 2.71
N GLY A 369 1.36 9.30 3.15
CA GLY A 369 0.04 8.92 3.65
C GLY A 369 -0.59 7.91 2.69
N SER A 370 -0.96 6.75 3.21
CA SER A 370 -1.63 5.76 2.37
C SER A 370 -2.93 6.39 1.87
N VAL A 371 -3.35 6.06 0.64
CA VAL A 371 -4.68 6.51 0.17
C VAL A 371 -5.80 6.04 1.12
N TRP A 372 -5.53 4.97 1.88
CA TRP A 372 -6.42 4.41 2.88
C TRP A 372 -6.38 5.15 4.22
N ASP A 373 -5.43 6.05 4.47
CA ASP A 373 -5.31 6.77 5.74
C ASP A 373 -6.40 7.82 5.87
N GLY A 374 -7.12 7.82 7.00
CA GLY A 374 -8.06 8.88 7.32
C GLY A 374 -9.25 8.43 8.15
N ALA A 375 -10.30 9.24 8.14
CA ALA A 375 -11.52 8.99 8.91
C ALA A 375 -12.56 8.31 8.02
N TYR A 376 -13.19 7.27 8.56
CA TYR A 376 -14.20 6.48 7.88
C TYR A 376 -15.50 6.49 8.67
N ARG A 377 -16.60 6.32 7.94
CA ARG A 377 -17.92 6.10 8.51
C ARG A 377 -18.51 4.79 8.00
N ARG A 378 -19.11 4.00 8.89
CA ARG A 378 -19.82 2.78 8.51
C ARG A 378 -20.97 3.15 7.58
N MET A 379 -21.11 2.44 6.47
CA MET A 379 -22.38 2.48 5.74
C MET A 379 -23.43 1.78 6.61
N GLN A 380 -24.34 2.57 7.18
CA GLN A 380 -25.49 2.01 7.88
C GLN A 380 -26.30 1.18 6.89
N ASN A 381 -26.66 -0.02 7.31
CA ASN A 381 -27.47 -0.95 6.55
C ASN A 381 -28.70 -0.23 5.95
N THR A 382 -28.61 0.16 4.68
CA THR A 382 -29.59 -0.41 3.76
C THR A 382 -29.29 -1.90 3.89
N THR A 383 -30.28 -2.67 4.35
CA THR A 383 -30.26 -4.14 4.46
C THR A 383 -29.28 -4.74 3.45
N GLU A 384 -28.53 -5.77 3.83
CA GLU A 384 -27.79 -6.64 2.91
C GLU A 384 -28.66 -7.08 1.71
N ALA A 385 -28.91 -6.20 0.76
CA ALA A 385 -28.68 -6.51 -0.62
C ALA A 385 -27.16 -6.53 -0.65
N ALA A 386 -26.60 -7.71 -0.89
CA ALA A 386 -25.35 -7.79 -1.65
C ALA A 386 -25.40 -6.64 -2.67
N ALA A 387 -24.31 -5.89 -2.84
CA ALA A 387 -24.21 -5.10 -4.07
C ALA A 387 -24.33 -6.14 -5.19
N GLU A 388 -25.56 -6.39 -5.65
CA GLU A 388 -25.83 -7.41 -6.64
C GLU A 388 -24.99 -6.94 -7.81
N ASN A 389 -23.99 -7.75 -8.14
CA ASN A 389 -23.23 -7.56 -9.34
C ASN A 389 -24.27 -7.30 -10.44
N PRO A 390 -24.29 -6.13 -11.11
CA PRO A 390 -25.35 -5.81 -12.06
C PRO A 390 -25.50 -6.88 -13.16
N ALA A 391 -24.43 -7.64 -13.44
CA ALA A 391 -24.47 -8.81 -14.31
C ALA A 391 -25.21 -9.99 -13.70
N GLU A 392 -25.01 -10.29 -12.41
CA GLU A 392 -25.74 -11.34 -11.68
C GLU A 392 -27.21 -10.98 -11.49
N ARG A 393 -27.52 -9.72 -11.17
CA ARG A 393 -28.91 -9.22 -11.13
C ARG A 393 -29.60 -9.35 -12.47
N ALA A 394 -28.92 -8.98 -13.55
CA ALA A 394 -29.46 -9.10 -14.90
C ALA A 394 -29.67 -10.56 -15.31
N ALA A 395 -28.72 -11.45 -14.96
CA ALA A 395 -28.85 -12.89 -15.19
C ALA A 395 -30.03 -13.48 -14.40
N ALA A 396 -30.13 -13.14 -13.11
CA ALA A 396 -31.21 -13.58 -12.25
C ALA A 396 -32.57 -13.12 -12.78
N LEU A 397 -32.72 -11.84 -13.14
CA LEU A 397 -33.97 -11.33 -13.73
C LEU A 397 -34.35 -12.09 -15.01
N LEU A 398 -33.39 -12.31 -15.92
CA LEU A 398 -33.64 -13.02 -17.17
C LEU A 398 -34.06 -14.49 -16.96
N GLU A 399 -33.55 -15.14 -15.92
CA GLU A 399 -33.80 -16.56 -15.59
C GLU A 399 -34.96 -16.78 -14.60
N GLU A 400 -35.34 -15.78 -13.80
CA GLU A 400 -36.44 -15.83 -12.81
C GLU A 400 -37.80 -16.04 -13.48
N HIS A 401 -38.01 -15.44 -14.65
CA HIS A 401 -39.20 -15.61 -15.46
C HIS A 401 -39.11 -16.90 -16.29
N THR A 402 -39.49 -18.02 -15.66
CA THR A 402 -39.52 -19.38 -16.26
C THR A 402 -40.43 -19.55 -17.50
N ALA A 403 -41.18 -18.53 -17.92
CA ALA A 403 -42.25 -18.66 -18.93
C ALA A 403 -42.00 -17.96 -20.29
N SER A 404 -40.85 -17.31 -20.52
CA SER A 404 -40.43 -16.56 -21.73
C SER A 404 -40.74 -15.05 -21.74
N TRP A 405 -39.86 -14.30 -22.39
CA TRP A 405 -39.95 -12.86 -22.63
C TRP A 405 -40.47 -12.58 -24.04
N GLU A 406 -41.36 -11.60 -24.20
CA GLU A 406 -41.91 -11.19 -25.48
C GLU A 406 -41.37 -9.80 -25.89
N ASP A 407 -40.92 -9.64 -27.15
CA ASP A 407 -40.60 -8.32 -27.69
C ASP A 407 -41.81 -7.66 -28.38
N ALA A 408 -41.70 -6.37 -28.69
CA ALA A 408 -42.75 -5.61 -29.38
C ALA A 408 -43.11 -6.15 -30.79
N SER A 409 -42.32 -7.07 -31.35
CA SER A 409 -42.58 -7.74 -32.62
C SER A 409 -43.23 -9.13 -32.48
N GLY A 410 -43.54 -9.55 -31.25
CA GLY A 410 -44.16 -10.85 -30.94
C GLY A 410 -43.17 -12.02 -30.99
N ARG A 411 -41.86 -11.76 -30.90
CA ARG A 411 -40.84 -12.81 -30.76
C ARG A 411 -40.67 -13.18 -29.31
N PHE A 412 -40.45 -14.48 -29.05
CA PHE A 412 -40.27 -15.00 -27.69
C PHE A 412 -38.83 -15.41 -27.43
N TYR A 413 -38.32 -15.02 -26.27
CA TYR A 413 -36.96 -15.29 -25.79
C TYR A 413 -37.04 -16.08 -24.48
N SER A 414 -36.39 -17.24 -24.42
CA SER A 414 -36.30 -18.04 -23.19
C SER A 414 -34.84 -18.23 -22.80
N PHE A 415 -34.51 -17.85 -21.56
CA PHE A 415 -33.16 -17.90 -21.00
C PHE A 415 -33.13 -19.00 -19.93
N ALA A 416 -32.26 -20.00 -20.11
CA ALA A 416 -32.08 -21.05 -19.11
C ALA A 416 -30.64 -21.59 -19.17
N GLY A 417 -29.93 -21.52 -18.04
CA GLY A 417 -28.62 -22.16 -17.87
C GLY A 417 -27.57 -21.74 -18.92
N GLY A 418 -27.55 -20.46 -19.31
CA GLY A 418 -26.63 -19.93 -20.32
C GLY A 418 -27.01 -20.25 -21.78
N GLN A 419 -28.21 -20.77 -22.02
CA GLN A 419 -28.79 -20.96 -23.35
C GLN A 419 -29.99 -20.05 -23.58
N LEU A 420 -30.01 -19.41 -24.73
CA LEU A 420 -31.12 -18.59 -25.22
C LEU A 420 -31.79 -19.30 -26.39
N THR A 421 -33.10 -19.51 -26.28
CA THR A 421 -33.93 -19.97 -27.38
C THR A 421 -34.83 -18.84 -27.86
N VAL A 422 -34.75 -18.50 -29.15
CA VAL A 422 -35.62 -17.51 -29.79
C VAL A 422 -36.64 -18.24 -30.67
N SER A 423 -37.93 -17.99 -30.44
CA SER A 423 -39.00 -18.56 -31.27
C SER A 423 -39.78 -17.44 -31.99
N GLY A 424 -40.04 -17.63 -33.29
CA GLY A 424 -40.75 -16.67 -34.14
C GLY A 424 -39.92 -15.93 -35.21
N ALA A 425 -38.66 -16.30 -35.45
CA ALA A 425 -37.81 -15.71 -36.51
C ALA A 425 -37.09 -16.79 -37.34
N ALA A 426 -36.55 -16.39 -38.51
CA ALA A 426 -35.76 -17.25 -39.41
C ALA A 426 -34.41 -17.69 -38.79
N ASP A 427 -33.97 -17.04 -37.72
CA ASP A 427 -32.76 -17.35 -36.93
C ASP A 427 -33.09 -18.15 -35.65
N ALA A 428 -33.99 -19.14 -35.78
CA ALA A 428 -34.36 -20.03 -34.69
C ALA A 428 -33.24 -21.07 -34.46
N GLY A 429 -32.50 -20.91 -33.37
CA GLY A 429 -31.50 -21.86 -32.90
C GLY A 429 -31.10 -21.57 -31.46
N PRO A 430 -30.48 -22.52 -30.74
CA PRO A 430 -29.96 -22.28 -29.41
C PRO A 430 -28.72 -21.37 -29.50
N TRP A 431 -28.81 -20.18 -28.92
CA TRP A 431 -27.67 -19.29 -28.73
C TRP A 431 -27.07 -19.57 -27.35
N LYS A 432 -25.75 -19.50 -27.22
CA LYS A 432 -25.12 -19.42 -25.90
C LYS A 432 -25.05 -17.97 -25.49
N TYR A 433 -25.38 -17.66 -24.25
CA TYR A 433 -25.20 -16.31 -23.71
C TYR A 433 -24.34 -16.34 -22.45
N ILE A 434 -23.55 -15.28 -22.29
CA ILE A 434 -22.85 -14.95 -21.05
C ILE A 434 -23.12 -13.49 -20.71
N ILE A 435 -23.21 -13.18 -19.42
CA ILE A 435 -23.39 -11.81 -18.93
C ILE A 435 -22.21 -11.48 -18.04
N TYR A 436 -21.57 -10.34 -18.30
CA TYR A 436 -20.41 -9.88 -17.54
C TYR A 436 -20.41 -8.35 -17.45
N LEU A 437 -19.54 -7.80 -16.60
CA LEU A 437 -19.39 -6.36 -16.46
C LEU A 437 -18.37 -5.81 -17.44
N MET A 438 -18.75 -4.75 -18.16
CA MET A 438 -17.86 -3.94 -18.97
C MET A 438 -18.00 -2.48 -18.52
N HIS A 439 -16.94 -1.88 -17.97
CA HIS A 439 -16.96 -0.52 -17.41
C HIS A 439 -18.09 -0.28 -16.39
N GLY A 440 -18.37 -1.29 -15.56
CA GLY A 440 -19.41 -1.22 -14.53
C GLY A 440 -20.85 -1.41 -15.03
N GLN A 441 -21.06 -1.68 -16.33
CA GLN A 441 -22.39 -1.96 -16.88
C GLN A 441 -22.54 -3.42 -17.32
N PRO A 442 -23.72 -4.05 -17.15
CA PRO A 442 -23.95 -5.42 -17.56
C PRO A 442 -24.07 -5.53 -19.08
N VAL A 443 -23.20 -6.35 -19.66
CA VAL A 443 -23.17 -6.65 -21.10
C VAL A 443 -23.44 -8.14 -21.29
N MET A 444 -24.40 -8.44 -22.17
CA MET A 444 -24.70 -9.79 -22.64
C MET A 444 -24.00 -10.03 -23.97
N GLN A 445 -23.16 -11.07 -24.02
CA GLN A 445 -22.64 -11.59 -25.28
C GLN A 445 -23.44 -12.84 -25.66
N MET A 446 -23.95 -12.85 -26.88
CA MET A 446 -24.61 -13.98 -27.51
C MET A 446 -23.69 -14.57 -28.57
N GLN A 447 -23.55 -15.90 -28.60
CA GLN A 447 -22.73 -16.59 -29.59
C GLN A 447 -23.50 -17.74 -30.25
N THR A 448 -23.41 -17.85 -31.57
CA THR A 448 -23.90 -19.00 -32.33
C THR A 448 -22.90 -20.17 -32.25
N GLU A 449 -23.34 -21.39 -32.56
CA GLU A 449 -22.42 -22.54 -32.70
C GLU A 449 -21.39 -22.35 -33.82
N SER A 450 -21.67 -21.50 -34.82
CA SER A 450 -20.73 -21.11 -35.88
C SER A 450 -19.68 -20.08 -35.45
N GLY A 451 -19.75 -19.57 -34.22
CA GLY A 451 -18.77 -18.64 -33.64
C GLY A 451 -19.09 -17.15 -33.83
N GLU A 452 -20.20 -16.80 -34.48
CA GLU A 452 -20.65 -15.41 -34.63
C GLU A 452 -21.10 -14.86 -33.26
N SER A 453 -20.57 -13.70 -32.87
CA SER A 453 -20.88 -13.05 -31.58
C SER A 453 -21.64 -11.74 -31.78
N ARG A 454 -22.68 -11.53 -30.97
CA ARG A 454 -23.40 -10.25 -30.85
C ARG A 454 -23.38 -9.78 -29.40
N PHE A 455 -23.32 -8.48 -29.19
CA PHE A 455 -23.19 -7.89 -27.85
C PHE A 455 -24.34 -6.93 -27.58
N TYR A 456 -24.93 -7.02 -26.39
CA TYR A 456 -26.05 -6.19 -25.96
C TYR A 456 -25.77 -5.61 -24.58
N LEU A 457 -25.99 -4.30 -24.44
CA LEU A 457 -26.06 -3.65 -23.14
C LEU A 457 -27.44 -3.90 -22.53
N LEU A 458 -27.45 -4.36 -21.28
CA LEU A 458 -28.66 -4.62 -20.50
C LEU A 458 -29.01 -3.38 -19.67
N LEU A 459 -30.13 -2.73 -19.98
CA LEU A 459 -30.64 -1.62 -19.18
C LEU A 459 -31.76 -2.15 -18.28
N LEU A 460 -31.44 -2.26 -16.99
CA LEU A 460 -32.37 -2.68 -15.95
C LEU A 460 -33.24 -1.49 -15.50
N PRO A 461 -34.52 -1.71 -15.13
CA PRO A 461 -35.37 -0.65 -14.63
C PRO A 461 -34.85 -0.15 -13.27
N GLU A 462 -34.70 1.17 -13.12
CA GLU A 462 -34.35 1.78 -11.83
C GLU A 462 -35.49 1.53 -10.83
N GLY A 463 -35.14 1.04 -9.63
CA GLY A 463 -36.10 0.69 -8.59
C GLY A 463 -36.92 1.90 -8.14
N GLY A 464 -38.13 2.03 -8.69
CA GLY A 464 -39.13 2.97 -8.20
C GLY A 464 -39.72 2.49 -6.88
N ASN A 465 -39.82 3.40 -5.91
CA ASN A 465 -40.48 3.17 -4.62
C ASN A 465 -41.84 2.48 -4.77
N SER A 466 -42.06 1.50 -3.89
CA SER A 466 -43.30 0.81 -3.58
C SER A 466 -44.60 1.50 -4.03
N GLY A 467 -45.38 0.82 -4.89
CA GLY A 467 -46.80 1.11 -5.04
C GLY A 467 -47.41 1.12 -6.45
N GLN A 468 -46.67 0.84 -7.52
CA GLN A 468 -47.26 0.62 -8.84
C GLN A 468 -46.77 -0.69 -9.45
N SER A 469 -47.70 -1.58 -9.74
CA SER A 469 -47.50 -2.76 -10.59
C SER A 469 -47.27 -2.26 -12.02
N GLY A 470 -46.07 -1.75 -12.29
CA GLY A 470 -45.56 -1.48 -13.63
C GLY A 470 -44.69 -2.66 -14.03
N ALA A 471 -45.03 -3.32 -15.14
CA ALA A 471 -44.32 -4.48 -15.65
C ALA A 471 -42.80 -4.25 -15.66
N GLU A 472 -42.05 -5.13 -15.01
CA GLU A 472 -40.59 -5.19 -15.14
C GLU A 472 -40.27 -5.31 -16.63
N ARG A 473 -39.41 -4.44 -17.18
CA ARG A 473 -39.04 -4.47 -18.60
C ARG A 473 -37.54 -4.40 -18.70
N ILE A 474 -36.96 -5.22 -19.58
CA ILE A 474 -35.53 -5.20 -19.85
C ILE A 474 -35.31 -4.61 -21.25
N MET A 475 -34.42 -3.64 -21.37
CA MET A 475 -34.06 -3.09 -22.68
C MET A 475 -32.68 -3.61 -23.10
N LEU A 476 -32.65 -4.20 -24.30
CA LEU A 476 -31.44 -4.67 -24.96
C LEU A 476 -31.02 -3.66 -26.02
N ARG A 477 -29.85 -3.06 -25.82
CA ARG A 477 -29.23 -2.18 -26.83
C ARG A 477 -28.02 -2.86 -27.44
N GLU A 478 -28.05 -3.11 -28.75
CA GLU A 478 -26.90 -3.70 -29.43
C GLU A 478 -25.69 -2.75 -29.38
N ILE A 479 -24.52 -3.30 -29.08
CA ILE A 479 -23.26 -2.56 -28.94
C ILE A 479 -22.13 -3.26 -29.69
N HIS A 480 -21.11 -2.48 -30.05
CA HIS A 480 -19.84 -2.98 -30.56
C HIS A 480 -18.75 -2.71 -29.52
N PRO A 481 -18.16 -3.76 -28.91
CA PRO A 481 -17.04 -3.61 -28.00
C PRO A 481 -15.82 -2.98 -28.69
N SER A 482 -15.07 -2.18 -27.96
CA SER A 482 -13.84 -1.53 -28.42
C SER A 482 -12.85 -1.37 -27.25
N ALA A 483 -11.57 -1.12 -27.55
CA ALA A 483 -10.56 -0.93 -26.51
C ALA A 483 -10.84 0.23 -25.54
N GLY A 484 -11.71 1.18 -25.91
CA GLY A 484 -12.14 2.31 -25.07
C GLY A 484 -13.55 2.18 -24.49
N GLY A 485 -14.13 0.98 -24.44
CA GLY A 485 -15.52 0.74 -23.99
C GLY A 485 -16.39 0.18 -25.10
N PHE A 486 -17.55 0.76 -25.37
CA PHE A 486 -18.45 0.27 -26.42
C PHE A 486 -19.09 1.41 -27.20
N LYS A 487 -19.41 1.14 -28.47
CA LYS A 487 -20.20 2.04 -29.32
C LYS A 487 -21.58 1.46 -29.52
N ALA A 488 -22.62 2.27 -29.32
CA ALA A 488 -24.00 1.85 -29.61
C ALA A 488 -24.15 1.56 -31.11
N SER A 489 -24.82 0.44 -31.42
CA SER A 489 -25.30 0.16 -32.77
C SER A 489 -26.41 1.17 -33.13
N ASN A 490 -26.59 1.44 -34.43
CA ASN A 490 -27.73 2.23 -34.91
C ASN A 490 -29.03 1.41 -34.97
N VAL A 491 -28.99 0.15 -34.52
CA VAL A 491 -30.16 -0.72 -34.41
C VAL A 491 -31.02 -0.26 -33.24
N PRO A 492 -32.36 -0.12 -33.42
CA PRO A 492 -33.26 0.30 -32.36
C PRO A 492 -33.24 -0.70 -31.19
N GLU A 493 -33.45 -0.17 -29.97
CA GLU A 493 -33.46 -0.95 -28.74
C GLU A 493 -34.59 -1.98 -28.76
N THR A 494 -34.28 -3.22 -28.36
CA THR A 494 -35.28 -4.27 -28.19
C THR A 494 -35.78 -4.25 -26.75
N VAL A 495 -37.07 -3.99 -26.56
CA VAL A 495 -37.71 -4.01 -25.24
C VAL A 495 -38.34 -5.39 -25.04
N LEU A 496 -37.96 -6.05 -23.95
CA LEU A 496 -38.50 -7.33 -23.52
C LEU A 496 -39.51 -7.15 -22.39
N PHE A 497 -40.67 -7.78 -22.55
CA PHE A 497 -41.74 -7.83 -21.57
C PHE A 497 -41.87 -9.25 -20.99
N PRO A 498 -41.99 -9.41 -19.68
CA PRO A 498 -42.19 -10.71 -19.04
C PRO A 498 -43.60 -11.19 -19.37
N ARG A 499 -43.75 -12.50 -19.55
CA ARG A 499 -45.01 -13.14 -19.91
C ARG A 499 -45.52 -14.08 -18.82
#